data_AF-A0AAU2EJY3-F1
#
_entry.id   AF-A0AAU2EJY3-F1
#
_cell.length_a   1.000
_cell.length_b   1.000
_cell.length_c   1.000
_cell.angle_alpha   90.00
_cell.angle_beta   90.00
_cell.angle_gamma   90.00
#
_symmetry.space_group_name_H-M   'P 1'
#
loop_
_entity.id
_entity.type
_entity.pdbx_description
1 polymer ?
#
loop_
_entity_poly.entity_id
_entity_poly.type
_entity_poly.pdbx_seq_one_letter_code
_entity_poly.pdbx_strand_id
1 'polypeptide(L)'
;MADVVADTVLTADLAAGRWLAAELDRQGDQVLWEGLLAVLRPLAARPFHGRSEQEGVEYLRRIARGPCDPVTACCLGLSAAYRELGEYAAHEVWERAPADLHRPVFLQKLVSYCTSIGTPEGERLRAAQAVALSRGVYRNGP
;
A
#
# COMPACT_ATOMS: atom_id res chain seq x y z
N MET A 1 -4.77 14.09 -0.75
CA MET A 1 -3.96 12.95 -0.25
C MET A 1 -3.09 13.35 0.95
N ALA A 2 -2.37 14.48 0.91
CA ALA A 2 -1.59 14.96 2.06
C ALA A 2 -2.44 15.10 3.34
N ASP A 3 -3.61 15.74 3.25
CA ASP A 3 -4.53 15.89 4.39
C ASP A 3 -4.99 14.53 4.94
N VAL A 4 -5.30 13.57 4.06
CA VAL A 4 -5.70 12.21 4.47
C VAL A 4 -4.56 11.46 5.17
N VAL A 5 -3.32 11.65 4.73
CA VAL A 5 -2.14 11.10 5.41
C VAL A 5 -1.99 11.72 6.78
N ALA A 6 -2.08 13.05 6.89
CA ALA A 6 -2.01 13.76 8.17
C ALA A 6 -3.10 13.29 9.12
N ASP A 7 -4.36 13.24 8.69
CA ASP A 7 -5.48 12.76 9.48
C ASP A 7 -5.28 11.31 9.93
N THR A 8 -4.86 10.42 9.04
CA THR A 8 -4.62 9.01 9.37
C THR A 8 -3.49 8.86 10.40
N VAL A 9 -2.41 9.62 10.26
CA VAL A 9 -1.27 9.59 11.20
C VAL A 9 -1.65 10.18 12.56
N LEU A 10 -2.30 11.34 12.57
CA LEU A 10 -2.65 12.09 13.79
C LEU A 10 -3.73 11.38 14.61
N THR A 11 -4.75 10.84 13.95
CA THR A 11 -5.90 10.20 14.63
C THR A 11 -5.69 8.71 14.88
N ALA A 12 -4.81 8.06 14.11
CA ALA A 12 -4.72 6.60 14.04
C ALA A 12 -6.06 5.90 13.77
N ASP A 13 -6.94 6.56 13.01
CA ASP A 13 -8.18 6.01 12.48
C ASP A 13 -8.07 5.82 10.95
N LEU A 14 -8.65 4.74 10.44
CA LEU A 14 -8.70 4.44 9.02
C LEU A 14 -9.86 5.16 8.30
N ALA A 15 -10.71 5.90 9.01
CA ALA A 15 -11.89 6.56 8.42
C ALA A 15 -11.53 7.47 7.23
N ALA A 16 -10.53 8.34 7.38
CA ALA A 16 -10.07 9.23 6.30
C ALA A 16 -9.51 8.44 5.11
N GLY A 17 -8.70 7.41 5.38
CA GLY A 17 -8.15 6.52 4.36
C GLY A 17 -9.24 5.76 3.60
N ARG A 18 -10.27 5.25 4.31
CA ARG A 18 -11.42 4.56 3.72
C ARG A 18 -12.26 5.48 2.85
N TRP A 19 -12.52 6.70 3.32
CA TRP A 19 -13.22 7.71 2.54
C TRP A 19 -12.45 7.99 1.25
N LEU A 20 -11.13 8.21 1.32
CA LEU A 20 -10.30 8.43 0.14
C LEU A 20 -10.34 7.24 -0.82
N ALA A 21 -10.19 6.02 -0.32
CA ALA A 21 -10.23 4.81 -1.14
C ALA A 21 -11.58 4.66 -1.86
N ALA A 22 -12.68 4.91 -1.15
CA ALA A 22 -14.02 4.86 -1.72
C ALA A 22 -14.24 5.94 -2.78
N GLU A 23 -13.72 7.15 -2.55
CA GLU A 23 -13.85 8.28 -3.46
C GLU A 23 -13.04 8.09 -4.75
N LEU A 24 -11.79 7.62 -4.65
CA LEU A 24 -10.97 7.30 -5.82
C LEU A 24 -11.60 6.18 -6.65
N ASP A 25 -12.06 5.11 -5.99
CA ASP A 25 -12.70 4.00 -6.69
C ASP A 25 -14.01 4.41 -7.37
N ARG A 26 -14.79 5.31 -6.75
CA ARG A 26 -16.00 5.89 -7.35
C ARG A 26 -15.69 6.67 -8.63
N GLN A 27 -14.50 7.25 -8.74
CA GLN A 27 -14.04 7.97 -9.94
C GLN A 27 -13.48 7.02 -11.02
N GLY A 28 -13.26 5.75 -10.68
CA GLY A 28 -12.86 4.69 -11.60
C GLY A 28 -11.52 4.06 -11.21
N ASP A 29 -11.31 2.83 -11.70
CA ASP A 29 -10.16 2.02 -11.31
C ASP A 29 -8.81 2.67 -11.65
N GLN A 30 -8.74 3.34 -12.80
CA GLN A 30 -7.56 4.12 -13.20
C GLN A 30 -7.21 5.22 -12.18
N VAL A 31 -8.21 5.88 -11.60
CA VAL A 31 -7.99 6.94 -10.60
C VAL A 31 -7.53 6.34 -9.28
N LEU A 32 -8.04 5.18 -8.91
CA LEU A 32 -7.57 4.42 -7.75
C LEU A 32 -6.12 3.94 -7.94
N TRP A 33 -5.78 3.46 -9.14
CA TRP A 33 -4.42 3.10 -9.53
C TRP A 33 -3.44 4.30 -9.43
N GLU A 34 -3.82 5.46 -9.94
CA GLU A 34 -3.02 6.69 -9.81
C GLU A 34 -2.81 7.08 -8.35
N GLY A 35 -3.84 6.92 -7.52
CA GLY A 35 -3.74 7.09 -6.06
C GLY A 35 -2.77 6.09 -5.42
N LEU A 36 -2.81 4.82 -5.85
CA LEU A 36 -1.87 3.80 -5.40
C LEU A 36 -0.43 4.16 -5.80
N LEU A 37 -0.20 4.66 -7.02
CA LEU A 37 1.13 5.08 -7.46
C LEU A 37 1.69 6.22 -6.61
N ALA A 38 0.85 7.16 -6.20
CA ALA A 38 1.26 8.27 -5.33
C ALA A 38 1.85 7.79 -4.00
N VAL A 39 1.39 6.66 -3.45
CA VAL A 39 1.96 6.04 -2.24
C VAL A 39 3.03 5.00 -2.54
N LEU A 40 2.96 4.29 -3.67
CA LEU A 40 3.89 3.23 -4.03
C LEU A 40 5.27 3.76 -4.43
N ARG A 41 5.33 4.82 -5.25
CA ARG A 41 6.58 5.44 -5.71
C ARG A 41 7.54 5.79 -4.56
N PRO A 42 7.11 6.57 -3.53
CA PRO A 42 7.98 6.91 -2.40
C PRO A 42 8.31 5.69 -1.52
N LEU A 43 7.42 4.70 -1.41
CA LEU A 43 7.74 3.45 -0.72
C LEU A 43 8.83 2.65 -1.44
N ALA A 44 8.78 2.59 -2.78
CA ALA A 44 9.75 1.88 -3.60
C ALA A 44 11.13 2.55 -3.61
N ALA A 45 11.19 3.87 -3.48
CA ALA A 45 12.46 4.61 -3.38
C ALA A 45 13.26 4.30 -2.10
N ARG A 46 12.66 3.63 -1.11
CA ARG A 46 13.36 3.24 0.11
C ARG A 46 14.25 2.02 -0.14
N PRO A 47 15.52 2.05 0.30
CA PRO A 47 16.41 0.90 0.14
C PRO A 47 15.94 -0.28 1.00
N PHE A 48 16.29 -1.49 0.58
CA PHE A 48 16.22 -2.64 1.47
C PHE A 48 17.39 -2.59 2.45
N HIS A 49 17.10 -2.53 3.75
CA HIS A 49 18.16 -2.49 4.75
C HIS A 49 18.91 -3.84 4.82
N GLY A 50 20.23 -3.79 4.62
CA GLY A 50 21.10 -4.96 4.69
C GLY A 50 20.96 -5.94 3.52
N ARG A 51 20.37 -5.52 2.40
CA ARG A 51 20.19 -6.33 1.18
C ARG A 51 20.39 -5.48 -0.07
N SER A 52 20.81 -6.11 -1.16
CA SER A 52 20.73 -5.52 -2.50
C SER A 52 19.27 -5.36 -2.96
N GLU A 53 19.08 -4.58 -4.02
CA GLU A 53 17.78 -4.40 -4.67
C GLU A 53 17.19 -5.74 -5.11
N GLN A 54 18.01 -6.56 -5.78
CA GLN A 54 17.60 -7.87 -6.29
C GLN A 54 17.17 -8.82 -5.17
N GLU A 55 17.97 -8.96 -4.11
CA GLU A 55 17.63 -9.82 -2.97
C GLU A 55 16.33 -9.37 -2.27
N GLY A 56 16.10 -8.06 -2.20
CA GLY A 56 14.88 -7.53 -1.63
C GLY A 56 13.65 -7.80 -2.49
N VAL A 57 13.74 -7.64 -3.82
CA VAL A 57 12.67 -8.01 -4.76
C VAL A 57 12.37 -9.51 -4.68
N GLU A 58 13.39 -10.36 -4.68
CA GLU A 58 13.24 -11.82 -4.53
C GLU A 58 12.60 -12.17 -3.18
N TYR A 59 12.97 -11.48 -2.11
CA TYR A 59 12.36 -11.64 -0.80
C TYR A 59 10.86 -11.29 -0.80
N LEU A 60 10.46 -10.17 -1.42
CA LEU A 60 9.06 -9.79 -1.56
C LEU A 60 8.28 -10.87 -2.32
N ARG A 61 8.81 -11.35 -3.44
CA ARG A 61 8.19 -12.43 -4.24
C ARG A 61 8.02 -13.72 -3.46
N ARG A 62 9.05 -14.11 -2.71
CA ARG A 62 9.02 -15.33 -1.90
C ARG A 62 7.92 -15.26 -0.84
N ILE A 63 7.74 -14.10 -0.19
CA ILE A 63 6.64 -13.92 0.77
C ILE A 63 5.29 -13.93 0.06
N ALA A 64 5.16 -13.22 -1.07
CA ALA A 64 3.91 -13.15 -1.83
C ALA A 64 3.40 -14.53 -2.28
N ARG A 65 4.30 -15.48 -2.56
CA ARG A 65 3.98 -16.87 -2.90
C ARG A 65 3.78 -17.77 -1.68
N GLY A 66 4.13 -17.30 -0.49
CA GLY A 66 3.97 -18.02 0.76
C GLY A 66 2.54 -17.91 1.33
N PRO A 67 2.31 -18.43 2.55
CA PRO A 67 1.01 -18.33 3.21
C PRO A 67 0.77 -16.89 3.69
N CYS A 68 0.16 -16.07 2.83
CA CYS A 68 -0.32 -14.74 3.17
C CYS A 68 -1.71 -14.51 2.56
N ASP A 69 -2.45 -13.56 3.12
CA ASP A 69 -3.75 -13.19 2.58
C ASP A 69 -3.61 -12.52 1.19
N PRO A 70 -4.68 -12.53 0.35
CA PRO A 70 -4.61 -12.01 -1.02
C PRO A 70 -4.20 -10.53 -1.12
N VAL A 71 -4.59 -9.68 -0.15
CA VAL A 71 -4.24 -8.25 -0.14
C VAL A 71 -2.74 -8.09 0.11
N THR A 72 -2.20 -8.82 1.09
CA THR A 72 -0.76 -8.85 1.36
C THR A 72 0.03 -9.39 0.17
N ALA A 73 -0.42 -10.50 -0.43
CA ALA A 73 0.22 -11.06 -1.62
C ALA A 73 0.27 -10.06 -2.77
N CYS A 74 -0.86 -9.40 -3.07
CA CYS A 74 -0.95 -8.37 -4.11
C CYS A 74 -0.05 -7.17 -3.80
N CYS A 75 -0.09 -6.66 -2.56
CA CYS A 75 0.77 -5.58 -2.11
C CYS A 75 2.27 -5.88 -2.33
N LEU A 76 2.71 -7.08 -1.98
CA LEU A 76 4.10 -7.49 -2.16
C LEU A 76 4.45 -7.69 -3.64
N GLY A 77 3.53 -8.26 -4.42
CA GLY A 77 3.66 -8.40 -5.88
C GLY A 77 3.83 -7.06 -6.58
N LEU A 78 3.00 -6.07 -6.24
CA LEU A 78 3.08 -4.70 -6.75
C LEU A 78 4.43 -4.05 -6.43
N SER A 79 4.88 -4.14 -5.18
CA SER A 79 6.19 -3.59 -4.78
C SER A 79 7.35 -4.29 -5.48
N ALA A 80 7.29 -5.61 -5.67
CA ALA A 80 8.32 -6.35 -6.39
C ALA A 80 8.36 -5.98 -7.88
N ALA A 81 7.20 -5.94 -8.54
CA ALA A 81 7.09 -5.61 -9.96
C ALA A 81 7.51 -4.16 -10.23
N TYR A 82 7.05 -3.21 -9.40
CA TYR A 82 7.42 -1.80 -9.53
C TYR A 82 8.93 -1.60 -9.39
N ARG A 83 9.55 -2.24 -8.41
CA ARG A 83 10.98 -2.07 -8.13
C ARG A 83 11.88 -2.71 -9.19
N GLU A 84 11.47 -3.83 -9.77
CA GLU A 84 12.27 -4.52 -10.79
C GLU A 84 12.09 -3.93 -12.19
N LEU A 85 10.83 -3.67 -12.59
CA LEU A 85 10.47 -3.40 -13.98
C LEU A 85 9.68 -2.10 -14.16
N GLY A 86 9.42 -1.38 -13.07
CA GLY A 86 8.73 -0.09 -13.10
C GLY A 86 7.21 -0.19 -13.13
N GLU A 87 6.61 0.96 -13.41
CA GLU A 87 5.16 1.20 -13.31
C GLU A 87 4.33 0.25 -14.17
N TYR A 88 4.73 0.03 -15.41
CA TYR A 88 3.99 -0.81 -16.36
C TYR A 88 3.84 -2.25 -15.82
N ALA A 89 4.91 -2.85 -15.31
CA ALA A 89 4.85 -4.19 -14.74
C ALA A 89 4.02 -4.25 -13.44
N ALA A 90 4.04 -3.20 -12.64
CA ALA A 90 3.18 -3.10 -11.47
C ALA A 90 1.70 -2.98 -11.86
N HIS A 91 1.39 -2.24 -12.93
CA HIS A 91 0.04 -2.14 -13.45
C HIS A 91 -0.49 -3.49 -13.95
N GLU A 92 0.36 -4.33 -14.58
CA GLU A 92 -0.06 -5.69 -14.94
C GLU A 92 -0.42 -6.55 -13.71
N VAL A 93 0.23 -6.32 -12.56
CA VAL A 93 -0.14 -7.01 -11.31
C VAL A 93 -1.47 -6.49 -10.79
N TRP A 94 -1.73 -5.19 -10.91
CA TRP A 94 -2.99 -4.55 -10.55
C TRP A 94 -4.15 -5.10 -11.41
N GLU A 95 -4.04 -5.02 -12.73
CA GLU A 95 -5.07 -5.48 -13.68
C GLU A 95 -5.41 -6.97 -13.57
N ARG A 96 -4.45 -7.80 -13.13
CA ARG A 96 -4.69 -9.24 -12.92
C ARG A 96 -5.29 -9.56 -11.55
N ALA A 97 -5.27 -8.61 -10.62
CA ALA A 97 -5.88 -8.81 -9.32
C ALA A 97 -7.42 -8.79 -9.45
N PRO A 98 -8.15 -9.57 -8.64
CA PRO A 98 -9.59 -9.39 -8.51
C PRO A 98 -9.93 -7.94 -8.10
N ALA A 99 -10.92 -7.34 -8.77
CA ALA A 99 -11.28 -5.94 -8.56
C ALA A 99 -11.67 -5.61 -7.10
N ASP A 100 -12.21 -6.58 -6.36
CA ASP A 100 -12.52 -6.44 -4.94
C ASP A 100 -11.27 -6.30 -4.04
N LEU A 101 -10.08 -6.62 -4.56
CA LEU A 101 -8.81 -6.39 -3.87
C LEU A 101 -8.27 -4.97 -4.04
N HIS A 102 -8.73 -4.21 -5.02
CA HIS A 102 -8.11 -2.93 -5.39
C HIS A 102 -8.17 -1.91 -4.23
N ARG A 103 -9.35 -1.71 -3.66
CA ARG A 103 -9.54 -0.84 -2.47
C ARG A 103 -8.72 -1.29 -1.26
N PRO A 104 -8.80 -2.55 -0.78
CA PRO A 104 -8.02 -2.95 0.39
C PRO A 104 -6.50 -2.94 0.14
N VAL A 105 -6.03 -3.20 -1.09
CA VAL A 105 -4.62 -3.06 -1.46
C VAL A 105 -4.16 -1.60 -1.37
N PHE A 106 -4.95 -0.67 -1.90
CA PHE A 106 -4.69 0.76 -1.75
C PHE A 106 -4.60 1.16 -0.27
N LEU A 107 -5.57 0.73 0.56
CA LEU A 107 -5.57 1.02 2.00
C LEU A 107 -4.35 0.45 2.72
N GLN A 108 -3.96 -0.79 2.44
CA GLN A 108 -2.79 -1.41 3.05
C GLN A 108 -1.49 -0.68 2.65
N LYS A 109 -1.42 -0.17 1.41
CA LYS A 109 -0.29 0.65 0.94
C LYS A 109 -0.28 2.04 1.55
N LEU A 110 -1.45 2.65 1.77
CA LEU A 110 -1.57 3.91 2.49
C LEU A 110 -1.09 3.75 3.95
N VAL A 111 -1.48 2.68 4.64
CA VAL A 111 -0.98 2.39 6.01
C VAL A 111 0.54 2.18 6.00
N SER A 112 1.07 1.46 5.00
CA SER A 112 2.52 1.28 4.81
C SER A 112 3.24 2.61 4.61
N TYR A 113 2.64 3.52 3.83
CA TYR A 113 3.13 4.88 3.60
C TYR A 113 3.13 5.71 4.88
N CYS A 114 2.02 5.73 5.62
CA CYS A 114 1.89 6.47 6.89
C CYS A 114 2.88 5.96 7.96
N THR A 115 3.25 4.69 7.91
CA THR A 115 4.23 4.10 8.84
C THR A 115 5.67 4.37 8.41
N SER A 116 5.96 4.36 7.11
CA SER A 116 7.34 4.42 6.59
C SER A 116 7.81 5.82 6.23
N ILE A 117 6.91 6.62 5.67
CA ILE A 117 7.15 7.98 5.17
C ILE A 117 6.58 8.97 6.18
N GLY A 118 5.26 8.88 6.43
CA GLY A 118 4.56 9.78 7.35
C GLY A 118 4.08 11.07 6.70
N THR A 119 3.86 12.08 7.53
CA THR A 119 3.48 13.44 7.11
C THR A 119 4.70 14.25 6.65
N PRO A 120 4.50 15.37 5.93
CA PRO A 120 5.58 16.30 5.61
C PRO A 120 6.36 16.82 6.83
N GLU A 121 5.70 16.93 7.98
CA GLU A 121 6.27 17.36 9.27
C GLU A 121 7.08 16.24 9.95
N GLY A 122 7.10 15.03 9.37
CA GLY A 122 7.89 13.89 9.83
C GLY A 122 7.16 12.97 10.80
N GLU A 123 5.87 13.20 11.07
CA GLU A 123 5.08 12.34 11.95
C GLU A 123 4.73 11.01 11.27
N ARG A 124 4.78 9.92 12.03
CA ARG A 124 4.51 8.56 11.52
C ARG A 124 3.65 7.77 12.48
N LEU A 125 2.92 6.80 11.92
CA LEU A 125 2.24 5.80 12.73
C LEU A 125 3.23 5.01 13.58
N ARG A 126 2.94 4.88 14.87
CA ARG A 126 3.64 3.95 15.77
C ARG A 126 3.23 2.51 15.46
N ALA A 127 4.06 1.55 15.85
CA ALA A 127 3.82 0.13 15.60
C ALA A 127 2.43 -0.35 16.05
N ALA A 128 1.98 0.04 17.24
CA ALA A 128 0.65 -0.33 17.74
C ALA A 128 -0.50 0.24 16.89
N GLN A 129 -0.35 1.48 16.41
CA GLN A 129 -1.34 2.14 15.54
C GLN A 129 -1.36 1.47 14.16
N ALA A 130 -0.19 1.18 13.58
CA ALA A 130 -0.08 0.48 12.29
C ALA A 130 -0.74 -0.91 12.34
N VAL A 131 -0.55 -1.67 13.44
CA VAL A 131 -1.20 -2.97 13.64
C VAL A 131 -2.72 -2.83 13.77
N ALA A 132 -3.20 -1.83 14.53
CA ALA A 132 -4.63 -1.57 14.68
C ALA A 132 -5.29 -1.24 13.34
N LEU A 133 -4.66 -0.35 12.55
CA LEU A 133 -5.15 0.04 11.22
C LEU A 133 -5.10 -1.11 10.23
N SER A 134 -4.01 -1.88 10.19
CA SER A 134 -3.90 -3.05 9.31
C SER A 134 -5.03 -4.04 9.60
N ARG A 135 -5.33 -4.34 10.88
CA ARG A 135 -6.50 -5.16 11.24
C ARG A 135 -7.82 -4.56 10.78
N GLY A 136 -7.93 -3.23 10.78
CA GLY A 136 -9.08 -2.50 10.28
C GLY A 136 -9.28 -2.64 8.76
N VAL A 137 -8.22 -2.84 7.98
CA VAL A 137 -8.31 -3.13 6.54
C VAL A 137 -9.03 -4.48 6.32
N TYR A 138 -8.72 -5.49 7.14
CA TYR A 138 -9.23 -6.85 6.97
C TYR A 138 -10.57 -7.13 7.63
N ARG A 139 -10.93 -6.41 8.71
CA ARG A 139 -12.10 -6.73 9.55
C ARG A 139 -13.47 -6.46 8.91
N ASN A 140 -13.53 -5.70 7.81
CA ASN A 140 -14.81 -5.33 7.20
C ASN A 140 -15.09 -6.01 5.85
N GLY A 141 -14.20 -6.87 5.34
CA GLY A 141 -14.36 -7.55 4.05
C GLY A 141 -14.60 -6.58 2.86
N PRO A 142 -14.66 -7.09 1.62
CA PRO A 142 -15.32 -6.36 0.53
C PRO A 142 -16.80 -6.10 0.83
#